data_AF-A0A1V4VLC6-F1
#
_entry.id   AF-A0A1V4VLC6-F1
#
_cell.length_a   1.000
_cell.length_b   1.000
_cell.length_c   1.000
_cell.angle_alpha   90.00
_cell.angle_beta   90.00
_cell.angle_gamma   90.00
#
_symmetry.space_group_name_H-M   'P 1'
#
loop_
_entity.id
_entity.type
_entity.pdbx_description
1 polymer ?
#
loop_
_entity_poly.entity_id
_entity_poly.type
_entity_poly.pdbx_seq_one_letter_code
_entity_poly.pdbx_strand_id
1 'polypeptide(L)' 'MKERKVSKKSIILSFLEKQDQIPVSEIAILLYGNYSMLEHVKVVNLLSAYRANDPRFKNIRVRNKHICYV' A
#
# COMPACT_ATOMS: atom_id res chain seq x y z
N MET A 1 -15.21 16.11 17.81
CA MET A 1 -14.89 15.93 16.37
C MET A 1 -14.58 14.45 16.16
N LYS A 2 -15.34 13.73 15.32
CA LYS A 2 -15.01 12.33 14.99
C LYS A 2 -13.75 12.34 14.12
N GLU A 3 -12.62 11.91 14.66
CA GLU A 3 -11.42 11.64 13.86
C GLU A 3 -11.81 10.67 12.75
N ARG A 4 -11.76 11.13 11.49
CA ARG A 4 -11.92 10.24 10.33
C ARG A 4 -10.75 9.28 10.38
N LYS A 5 -10.99 8.02 10.79
CA LYS A 5 -10.01 6.93 10.68
C LYS A 5 -9.52 6.88 9.23
N VAL A 6 -8.30 7.34 8.99
CA VAL A 6 -7.68 7.28 7.66
C VAL A 6 -7.55 5.80 7.30
N SER A 7 -8.14 5.40 6.19
CA SER A 7 -8.13 4.01 5.76
C SER A 7 -6.75 3.63 5.21
N LYS A 8 -6.33 2.38 5.38
CA LYS A 8 -5.08 1.89 4.79
C LYS A 8 -5.04 2.06 3.26
N LYS A 9 -6.21 1.99 2.60
CA LYS A 9 -6.38 2.29 1.17
C LYS A 9 -5.96 3.71 0.82
N SER A 10 -6.49 4.70 1.55
CA SER A 10 -6.19 6.12 1.29
C SER A 10 -4.73 6.47 1.53
N ILE A 11 -4.06 5.78 2.46
CA ILE A 11 -2.61 5.96 2.68
C ILE A 11 -1.85 5.53 1.43
N ILE A 12 -2.09 4.31 0.93
CA ILE A 12 -1.38 3.79 -0.25
C ILE A 12 -1.63 4.68 -1.49
N LEU A 13 -2.87 5.06 -1.75
CA LEU A 13 -3.21 5.90 -2.91
C LEU A 13 -2.57 7.29 -2.82
N SER A 14 -2.65 7.95 -1.66
CA SER A 14 -2.07 9.29 -1.50
C SER A 14 -0.54 9.31 -1.58
N PHE A 15 0.13 8.22 -1.23
CA PHE A 15 1.57 8.09 -1.48
C PHE A 15 1.86 7.87 -2.96
N LEU A 16 1.07 7.05 -3.65
CA LEU A 16 1.25 6.78 -5.08
C LEU A 16 0.98 8.02 -5.94
N GLU A 17 0.13 8.93 -5.48
CA GLU A 17 -0.08 10.24 -6.12
C GLU A 17 1.12 11.18 -5.96
N LYS A 18 1.93 11.00 -4.92
CA LYS A 18 3.12 11.84 -4.64
C LYS A 18 4.41 11.25 -5.20
N GLN A 19 4.47 9.93 -5.31
CA GLN A 19 5.65 9.18 -5.72
C GLN A 19 5.25 8.07 -6.68
N ASP A 20 5.88 8.01 -7.86
CA ASP A 20 5.61 6.97 -8.86
C ASP A 20 5.97 5.55 -8.36
N GLN A 21 6.89 5.46 -7.41
CA GLN A 21 7.35 4.20 -6.83
C GLN A 21 7.55 4.35 -5.32
N ILE A 22 6.91 3.46 -4.56
CA ILE A 22 7.02 3.46 -3.10
C ILE A 22 7.63 2.13 -2.65
N PRO A 23 8.71 2.13 -1.86
CA PRO A 23 9.23 0.91 -1.26
C PRO A 23 8.15 0.19 -0.44
N VAL A 24 8.00 -1.13 -0.61
CA VAL A 24 7.05 -1.93 0.19
C VAL A 24 7.36 -1.81 1.69
N SER A 25 8.63 -1.67 2.05
CA SER A 25 9.09 -1.45 3.43
C SER A 25 8.54 -0.15 4.03
N GLU A 26 8.41 0.92 3.24
CA GLU A 26 7.90 2.20 3.71
C GLU A 26 6.40 2.09 4.05
N ILE A 27 5.63 1.45 3.17
CA ILE A 27 4.21 1.17 3.44
C ILE A 27 4.06 0.19 4.62
N ALA A 28 4.96 -0.78 4.77
CA ALA A 28 4.93 -1.71 5.91
C ALA A 28 5.10 -0.98 7.24
N ILE A 29 6.06 -0.05 7.32
CA ILE A 29 6.28 0.79 8.51
C ILE A 29 5.06 1.69 8.76
N LEU A 30 4.53 2.34 7.72
CA LEU A 30 3.38 3.24 7.86
C LEU A 30 2.11 2.53 8.33
N LEU A 31 1.87 1.30 7.85
CA LEU A 31 0.64 0.56 8.14
C LEU A 31 0.72 -0.32 9.39
N TYR A 32 1.92 -0.77 9.77
CA TYR A 32 2.12 -1.78 10.81
C TYR A 32 3.23 -1.44 11.82
N GLY A 33 3.98 -0.35 11.62
CA GLY A 33 5.03 0.10 12.55
C GLY A 33 6.30 -0.76 12.56
N ASN A 34 6.48 -1.66 11.58
CA ASN A 34 7.60 -2.61 11.56
C ASN A 34 8.08 -2.88 10.13
N TYR A 35 9.38 -3.21 10.01
CA TYR A 35 10.12 -3.50 8.77
C TYR A 35 10.38 -5.01 8.57
N SER A 36 9.76 -5.88 9.38
CA SER A 36 9.97 -7.32 9.24
C SER A 36 9.37 -7.87 7.94
N MET A 37 9.89 -9.00 7.50
CA MET A 37 9.41 -9.69 6.29
C MET A 37 7.91 -10.03 6.38
N LEU A 38 7.38 -10.28 7.58
CA LEU A 38 5.97 -10.57 7.77
C LEU A 38 5.10 -9.35 7.40
N GLU A 39 5.50 -8.14 7.79
CA GLU A 39 4.77 -6.92 7.43
C GLU A 39 4.84 -6.64 5.94
N HIS A 40 5.95 -6.95 5.29
CA HIS A 40 6.05 -6.86 3.83
C HIS A 40 5.04 -7.78 3.15
N VAL A 41 4.94 -9.04 3.60
CA VAL A 41 3.95 -10.01 3.09
C VAL A 41 2.52 -9.52 3.35
N LYS A 42 2.24 -8.93 4.52
CA LYS A 42 0.92 -8.32 4.82
C LYS A 42 0.57 -7.22 3.82
N VAL A 43 1.51 -6.33 3.47
CA VAL A 43 1.29 -5.28 2.46
C VAL A 43 0.99 -5.87 1.09
N VAL A 44 1.76 -6.87 0.65
CA VAL A 44 1.54 -7.53 -0.65
C VAL A 44 0.17 -8.19 -0.70
N ASN A 45 -0.22 -8.93 0.35
CA ASN A 45 -1.53 -9.57 0.44
C ASN A 45 -2.67 -8.54 0.48
N LEU A 46 -2.46 -7.42 1.18
CA LEU A 46 -3.42 -6.32 1.23
C LEU A 46 -3.65 -5.70 -0.16
N LEU A 47 -2.58 -5.46 -0.92
CA LEU A 47 -2.67 -4.96 -2.29
C LEU A 47 -3.39 -5.95 -3.20
N SER A 48 -3.10 -7.25 -3.08
CA SER A 48 -3.80 -8.29 -3.82
C SER A 48 -5.30 -8.32 -3.52
N ALA A 49 -5.67 -8.19 -2.24
CA ALA A 49 -7.07 -8.11 -1.84
C ALA A 49 -7.75 -6.84 -2.39
N TYR A 50 -7.08 -5.69 -2.35
CA TYR A 50 -7.62 -4.46 -2.92
C TYR A 50 -7.78 -4.53 -4.43
N ARG A 51 -6.84 -5.15 -5.15
CA ARG A 51 -6.96 -5.37 -6.60
C ARG A 51 -8.19 -6.18 -6.99
N ALA A 52 -8.56 -7.15 -6.17
CA ALA A 52 -9.75 -7.98 -6.43
C ALA A 52 -11.06 -7.23 -6.20
N ASN A 53 -11.07 -6.23 -5.31
CA ASN A 53 -12.30 -5.59 -4.83
C ASN A 53 -12.44 -4.09 -5.19
N ASP A 54 -11.39 -3.44 -5.68
CA ASP A 54 -11.34 -1.98 -5.90
C ASP A 54 -10.70 -1.65 -7.26
N PRO A 55 -11.48 -1.11 -8.21
CA PRO A 55 -10.98 -0.78 -9.55
C PRO A 55 -9.79 0.18 -9.54
N ARG A 56 -9.66 1.05 -8.53
CA ARG A 56 -8.52 1.99 -8.41
C ARG A 56 -7.19 1.26 -8.23
N PHE A 57 -7.21 0.05 -7.69
CA PHE A 57 -6.02 -0.77 -7.51
C PHE A 57 -5.70 -1.64 -8.73
N LYS A 58 -6.56 -1.67 -9.76
CA LYS A 58 -6.42 -2.55 -10.93
C LYS A 58 -5.04 -2.43 -11.60
N ASN A 59 -4.45 -1.24 -11.58
CA ASN A 59 -3.16 -0.94 -12.22
C ASN A 59 -1.99 -0.82 -11.22
N ILE A 60 -2.20 -1.08 -9.93
CA ILE A 60 -1.14 -1.04 -8.93
C ILE A 60 -0.46 -2.42 -8.86
N ARG A 61 0.86 -2.47 -8.95
CA ARG A 61 1.66 -3.71 -8.85
C ARG A 61 2.82 -3.52 -7.89
N VAL A 62 3.37 -4.65 -7.44
CA VAL A 62 4.65 -4.69 -6.75
C VAL A 62 5.71 -5.19 -7.74
N ARG A 63 6.72 -4.39 -8.04
CA ARG A 63 7.88 -4.73 -8.90
C ARG A 63 9.16 -4.36 -8.18
N ASN A 64 10.15 -5.25 -8.19
CA ASN A 64 11.46 -5.00 -7.54
C ASN A 64 11.36 -4.42 -6.12
N LYS A 65 10.45 -4.96 -5.29
CA LYS A 65 10.17 -4.49 -3.91
C LYS A 65 9.55 -3.08 -3.79
N HIS A 66 9.06 -2.51 -4.89
CA HIS A 66 8.38 -1.22 -4.94
C HIS A 66 6.93 -1.40 -5.41
N ILE A 67 6.02 -0.59 -4.87
CA ILE A 67 4.63 -0.47 -5.27
C ILE A 67 4.58 0.66 -6.31
N CYS A 68 4.04 0.37 -7.49
CA CYS A 68 3.98 1.33 -8.60
C CYS A 68 2.71 1.15 -9.43
N TYR A 69 2.36 2.17 -10.21
CA TYR A 69 1.40 2.02 -11.31
C TYR A 69 2.03 1.26 -12.48
N VAL A 70 1.18 0.55 -13.23
CA VAL A 70 1.51 -0.21 -14.45
C VAL A 70 0.50 0.12 -15.54
#